data_AF-A0A849R5E0-F1
#
_entry.id   AF-A0A849R5E0-F1
#
_cell.length_a   1.000
_cell.length_b   1.000
_cell.length_c   1.000
_cell.angle_alpha   90.00
_cell.angle_beta   90.00
_cell.angle_gamma   90.00
#
_symmetry.space_group_name_H-M   'P 1'
#
loop_
_entity.id
_entity.type
_entity.pdbx_description
1 polymer ?
#
loop_
_entity_poly.entity_id
_entity_poly.type
_entity_poly.pdbx_seq_one_letter_code
_entity_poly.pdbx_strand_id
1 'polypeptide(L)'
;MNNSTNAPIGVSGDSDILNFGRLSTTSNSTKFLEFKNSNDVAIKTVFFITGDIVPRITVPDFIILESGAEAKINVKFAPIEAGNFTGNIKMTSYIPKYFVSNWFMSLL
;
A
#
# COMPACT_ATOMS: atom_id res chain seq x y z
N MET A 1 4.90 10.61 -30.14
CA MET A 1 4.05 10.36 -28.95
C MET A 1 4.84 9.43 -28.04
N ASN A 2 5.44 9.96 -26.97
CA ASN A 2 6.23 9.14 -26.05
C ASN A 2 5.27 8.50 -25.04
N ASN A 3 4.96 7.22 -25.21
CA ASN A 3 4.27 6.42 -24.19
C ASN A 3 5.25 6.18 -23.03
N SER A 4 5.31 7.13 -22.09
CA SER A 4 5.98 6.93 -20.81
C SER A 4 5.09 6.03 -19.96
N THR A 5 5.35 4.73 -19.99
CA THR A 5 4.80 3.80 -19.02
C THR A 5 5.54 4.02 -17.71
N ASN A 6 4.93 4.76 -16.78
CA ASN A 6 5.43 4.94 -15.42
C ASN A 6 5.38 3.57 -14.70
N ALA A 7 6.38 2.73 -14.91
CA ALA A 7 6.55 1.52 -14.12
C ALA A 7 6.85 1.94 -12.68
N PRO A 8 6.09 1.46 -11.68
CA PRO A 8 6.32 1.84 -10.31
C PRO A 8 7.68 1.32 -9.85
N ILE A 9 8.44 2.16 -9.13
CA ILE A 9 9.78 1.80 -8.64
C ILE A 9 9.60 1.12 -7.28
N GLY A 10 10.11 -0.11 -7.14
CA GLY A 10 10.07 -0.85 -5.88
C GLY A 10 10.93 -0.20 -4.80
N VAL A 11 10.57 -0.44 -3.54
CA VAL A 11 11.47 -0.22 -2.41
C VAL A 11 11.91 -1.59 -1.91
N SER A 12 13.20 -1.74 -1.62
CA SER A 12 13.75 -2.99 -1.12
C SER A 12 13.16 -3.30 0.25
N GLY A 13 12.87 -4.58 0.52
CA GLY A 13 12.15 -5.04 1.73
C GLY A 13 12.89 -4.83 3.05
N ASP A 14 14.09 -4.26 3.02
CA ASP A 14 14.93 -3.84 4.16
C ASP A 14 14.81 -2.34 4.47
N SER A 15 14.04 -1.58 3.70
CA SER A 15 13.85 -0.14 3.89
C SER A 15 12.37 0.23 4.03
N ASP A 16 12.01 0.75 5.21
CA ASP A 16 10.69 1.31 5.49
C ASP A 16 10.52 2.75 4.97
N ILE A 17 11.47 3.23 4.15
CA ILE A 17 11.52 4.60 3.64
C ILE A 17 11.17 4.65 2.15
N LEU A 18 10.14 5.43 1.82
CA LEU A 18 9.74 5.74 0.45
C LEU A 18 10.26 7.13 0.03
N ASN A 19 11.35 7.20 -0.73
CA ASN A 19 11.87 8.49 -1.23
C ASN A 19 11.47 8.76 -2.69
N PHE A 20 10.51 9.66 -2.91
CA PHE A 20 9.98 10.00 -4.23
C PHE A 20 10.88 10.95 -5.05
N GLY A 21 11.99 11.42 -4.50
CA GLY A 21 12.91 12.35 -5.15
C GLY A 21 12.30 13.72 -5.39
N ARG A 22 12.84 14.44 -6.38
CA ARG A 22 12.32 15.73 -6.82
C ARG A 22 11.30 15.53 -7.94
N LEU A 23 10.08 16.04 -7.75
CA LEU A 23 9.00 16.02 -8.74
C LEU A 23 8.54 17.44 -9.05
N SER A 24 8.03 17.66 -10.27
CA SER A 24 7.31 18.89 -10.60
C SER A 24 5.89 18.82 -10.05
N THR A 25 5.24 19.97 -9.86
CA THR A 25 3.84 20.05 -9.37
C THR A 25 2.79 19.52 -10.37
N THR A 26 3.24 19.06 -11.54
CA THR A 26 2.41 18.50 -12.61
C THR A 26 2.67 17.01 -12.83
N SER A 27 3.64 16.42 -12.12
CA SER A 27 4.00 15.02 -12.24
C SER A 27 3.59 14.22 -11.00
N ASN A 28 3.68 12.90 -11.12
CA ASN A 28 3.49 12.00 -10.00
C ASN A 28 4.54 10.89 -10.07
N SER A 29 4.77 10.24 -8.93
CA SER A 29 5.60 9.07 -8.82
C SER A 29 4.88 8.02 -8.01
N THR A 30 4.90 6.78 -8.47
CA THR A 30 4.36 5.64 -7.75
C THR A 30 5.51 4.74 -7.34
N LYS A 31 5.51 4.36 -6.06
CA LYS A 31 6.32 3.29 -5.52
C LYS A 31 5.43 2.17 -5.04
N PHE A 32 6.02 1.01 -4.78
CA PHE A 32 5.29 -0.08 -4.14
C PHE A 32 6.05 -0.62 -2.94
N LEU A 33 5.26 -1.09 -1.97
CA LEU A 33 5.71 -1.93 -0.87
C LEU A 33 5.26 -3.37 -1.18
N GLU A 34 6.17 -4.33 -1.11
CA GLU A 34 5.82 -5.75 -1.17
C GLU A 34 5.43 -6.21 0.23
N PHE A 35 4.27 -6.85 0.32
CA PHE A 35 3.69 -7.28 1.58
C PHE A 35 3.19 -8.71 1.45
N LYS A 36 3.66 -9.57 2.35
CA LYS A 36 3.30 -10.98 2.40
C LYS A 36 2.47 -11.28 3.63
N ASN A 37 1.38 -12.01 3.46
CA ASN A 37 0.69 -12.60 4.59
C ASN A 37 1.35 -13.94 4.97
N SER A 38 2.15 -13.91 6.03
CA SER A 38 2.79 -15.12 6.58
C SER A 38 1.94 -15.85 7.63
N ASN A 39 0.69 -15.41 7.87
CA ASN A 39 -0.25 -16.10 8.74
C ASN A 39 -0.95 -17.24 7.97
N ASP A 40 -1.53 -18.19 8.70
CA ASP A 40 -2.30 -19.33 8.20
C ASP A 40 -3.75 -18.99 7.84
N VAL A 41 -4.14 -17.74 8.03
CA VAL A 41 -5.48 -17.21 7.78
C VAL A 41 -5.41 -15.90 7.00
N ALA A 42 -6.50 -15.55 6.32
CA ALA A 42 -6.61 -14.26 5.65
C ALA A 42 -6.49 -13.11 6.65
N ILE A 43 -5.78 -12.05 6.25
CA ILE A 43 -5.65 -10.82 7.07
C ILE A 43 -6.30 -9.63 6.37
N LYS A 44 -6.83 -8.70 7.16
CA LYS A 44 -7.22 -7.37 6.70
C LYS A 44 -6.20 -6.36 7.18
N THR A 45 -5.55 -5.66 6.26
CA THR A 45 -4.59 -4.60 6.58
C THR A 45 -5.19 -3.24 6.27
N VAL A 46 -5.19 -2.33 7.25
CA VAL A 46 -5.67 -0.94 7.13
C VAL A 46 -4.48 0.01 7.14
N PHE A 47 -4.55 1.06 6.33
CA PHE A 47 -3.51 2.08 6.21
C PHE A 47 -3.98 3.40 6.78
N PHE A 48 -3.09 4.09 7.49
CA PHE A 48 -3.35 5.42 8.03
C PHE A 48 -2.15 6.33 7.78
N ILE A 49 -2.39 7.51 7.19
CA ILE A 49 -1.33 8.44 6.79
C ILE A 49 -1.31 9.63 7.74
N THR A 50 -0.12 10.07 8.09
CA THR A 50 0.11 11.28 8.90
C THR A 50 1.19 12.17 8.28
N GLY A 51 1.22 13.45 8.64
CA GLY A 51 2.19 14.44 8.15
C GLY A 51 1.59 15.41 7.13
N ASP A 52 2.43 16.32 6.62
CA ASP A 52 2.04 17.33 5.63
C ASP A 52 1.89 16.77 4.20
N ILE A 53 2.34 15.52 3.99
CA ILE A 53 2.24 14.78 2.74
C ILE A 53 0.82 14.26 2.46
N VAL A 54 -0.04 14.16 3.48
CA VAL A 54 -1.39 13.56 3.43
C VAL A 54 -2.21 13.99 2.20
N PRO A 55 -2.38 15.29 1.87
CA PRO A 55 -3.21 15.68 0.73
C PRO A 55 -2.58 15.39 -0.64
N ARG A 56 -1.33 14.91 -0.68
CA ARG A 56 -0.51 14.69 -1.87
C ARG A 56 -0.13 13.23 -2.07
N ILE A 57 -0.57 12.34 -1.17
CA ILE A 57 -0.24 10.92 -1.22
C ILE A 57 -1.51 10.08 -1.29
N THR A 58 -1.47 9.01 -2.07
CA THR A 58 -2.55 8.06 -2.23
C THR A 58 -2.03 6.66 -1.94
N VAL A 59 -2.72 5.97 -1.04
CA VAL A 59 -2.55 4.56 -0.65
C VAL A 59 -3.95 3.97 -0.52
N PRO A 60 -4.16 2.65 -0.72
CA PRO A 60 -5.44 2.03 -0.42
C PRO A 60 -5.84 2.24 1.05
N ASP A 61 -7.14 2.37 1.34
CA ASP A 61 -7.62 2.45 2.73
C ASP A 61 -7.38 1.12 3.46
N PHE A 62 -7.61 0.01 2.77
CA PHE A 62 -7.33 -1.33 3.26
C PHE A 62 -7.07 -2.33 2.12
N ILE A 63 -6.50 -3.48 2.46
CA ILE A 63 -6.41 -4.67 1.62
C ILE A 63 -6.81 -5.91 2.42
N ILE A 64 -7.27 -6.96 1.74
CA ILE A 64 -7.43 -8.31 2.29
C ILE A 64 -6.42 -9.21 1.58
N LEU A 65 -5.69 -10.00 2.34
CA LEU A 65 -4.65 -10.89 1.80
C LEU A 65 -4.86 -12.29 2.33
N GLU A 66 -5.10 -13.25 1.44
CA GLU A 66 -5.26 -14.66 1.77
C GLU A 66 -3.99 -15.24 2.41
N SER A 67 -4.11 -16.39 3.08
CA SER A 67 -2.96 -17.09 3.68
C SER A 67 -1.87 -17.36 2.63
N GLY A 68 -0.63 -16.97 2.94
CA GLY A 68 0.54 -17.16 2.08
C GLY A 68 0.61 -16.23 0.85
N ALA A 69 -0.42 -15.42 0.59
CA ALA A 69 -0.45 -14.53 -0.56
C ALA A 69 0.48 -13.32 -0.39
N GLU A 70 0.90 -12.76 -1.52
CA GLU A 70 1.71 -11.54 -1.61
C GLU A 70 0.95 -10.45 -2.36
N ALA A 71 1.13 -9.21 -1.93
CA ALA A 71 0.53 -8.03 -2.55
C ALA A 71 1.57 -6.92 -2.76
N LYS A 72 1.33 -6.12 -3.79
CA LYS A 72 2.05 -4.86 -4.04
C LYS A 72 1.15 -3.69 -3.65
N ILE A 73 1.51 -3.01 -2.57
CA ILE A 73 0.80 -1.83 -2.09
C ILE A 73 1.39 -0.63 -2.81
N ASN A 74 0.68 -0.09 -3.79
CA ASN A 74 1.09 1.10 -4.50
C ASN A 74 0.88 2.35 -3.63
N VAL A 75 1.94 3.15 -3.51
CA VAL A 75 1.94 4.46 -2.86
C VAL A 75 2.27 5.50 -3.91
N LYS A 76 1.31 6.37 -4.21
CA LYS A 76 1.45 7.41 -5.22
C LYS A 76 1.64 8.76 -4.54
N PHE A 77 2.69 9.48 -4.92
CA PHE A 77 2.89 10.88 -4.55
C PHE A 77 2.64 11.78 -5.76
N ALA A 78 1.80 12.80 -5.58
CA ALA A 78 1.41 13.78 -6.59
C ALA A 78 1.40 15.18 -5.96
N PRO A 79 2.55 15.88 -5.93
CA PRO A 79 2.61 17.23 -5.37
C PRO A 79 1.84 18.22 -6.23
N ILE A 80 1.07 19.10 -5.59
CA ILE A 80 0.34 20.21 -6.25
C ILE A 80 1.00 21.58 -6.00
N GLU A 81 1.95 21.63 -5.08
CA GLU A 81 2.65 22.83 -4.64
C GLU A 81 4.13 22.50 -4.41
N ALA A 82 5.01 23.49 -4.57
CA ALA A 82 6.42 23.33 -4.30
C ALA A 82 6.68 23.27 -2.79
N GLY A 83 7.55 22.36 -2.36
CA GLY A 83 7.91 22.21 -0.96
C GLY A 83 8.56 20.86 -0.67
N ASN A 84 9.00 20.70 0.57
CA ASN A 84 9.43 19.41 1.11
C ASN A 84 8.26 18.86 1.94
N PHE A 85 7.75 17.69 1.57
CA PHE A 85 6.65 17.04 2.27
C PHE A 85 7.13 15.70 2.83
N THR A 86 6.74 15.42 4.07
CA THR A 86 7.11 14.23 4.82
C THR A 86 5.92 13.68 5.59
N GLY A 87 5.96 12.39 5.88
CA GLY A 87 4.89 11.75 6.61
C GLY A 87 5.17 10.28 6.86
N ASN A 88 4.22 9.63 7.54
CA ASN A 88 4.30 8.22 7.87
C ASN A 88 3.05 7.50 7.40
N ILE A 89 3.24 6.28 6.90
CA ILE A 89 2.16 5.33 6.63
C ILE A 89 2.17 4.31 7.76
N LYS A 90 1.16 4.32 8.61
CA LYS A 90 0.93 3.28 9.61
C LYS A 90 0.12 2.16 8.98
N MET A 91 0.64 0.95 9.04
CA MET A 91 -0.02 -0.26 8.60
C MET A 91 -0.49 -1.05 9.83
N THR A 92 -1.76 -1.44 9.88
CA THR A 92 -2.32 -2.26 10.97
C THR A 92 -3.07 -3.44 10.39
N SER A 93 -2.58 -4.65 10.67
CA SER A 93 -3.16 -5.91 10.21
C SER A 93 -4.04 -6.53 11.28
N TYR A 94 -5.22 -6.96 10.88
CA TYR A 94 -6.22 -7.60 11.70
C TYR A 94 -6.44 -9.02 11.20
N ILE A 95 -6.40 -9.97 12.13
CA ILE A 95 -6.79 -11.36 11.88
C ILE A 95 -8.26 -11.50 12.29
N PRO A 96 -9.15 -12.03 11.42
CA PRO A 96 -10.52 -12.29 11.79
C PRO A 96 -10.57 -13.33 12.92
N LYS A 97 -11.28 -13.00 14.00
CA LYS A 97 -11.39 -13.85 15.20
C LYS A 97 -12.15 -15.15 14.96
N TYR A 98 -13.02 -15.17 13.94
CA TYR A 98 -13.85 -16.32 13.60
C TYR A 98 -13.63 -16.67 12.13
N PHE A 99 -13.13 -17.88 11.87
CA PHE A 99 -13.12 -18.48 10.56
C PHE A 99 -14.44 -19.23 10.38
N VAL A 100 -15.32 -18.78 9.49
CA VAL A 100 -16.50 -19.56 9.12
C VAL A 100 -16.01 -20.64 8.17
N SER A 101 -15.85 -21.87 8.64
CA SER A 101 -15.44 -22.97 7.78
C SER A 101 -16.55 -23.31 6.79
N ASN A 102 -16.18 -23.55 5.52
CA ASN A 102 -17.11 -23.85 4.42
C ASN A 102 -17.79 -25.23 4.51
N TRP A 103 -17.55 -26.02 5.56
CA TRP A 103 -18.20 -27.33 5.78
C TRP A 103 -19.73 -27.27 5.97
N PHE A 104 -20.29 -26.10 6.28
CA PHE A 104 -21.74 -25.93 6.39
C PHE A 104 -22.46 -25.74 5.05
N MET A 105 -21.76 -25.44 3.96
CA MET A 105 -22.37 -25.19 2.64
C MET A 105 -22.57 -26.46 1.80
N SER A 106 -22.15 -27.65 2.27
CA SER A 106 -22.39 -28.93 1.59
C SER A 106 -23.58 -29.71 2.15
N LEU A 107 -24.38 -29.09 3.02
CA LEU A 107 -25.54 -29.72 3.70
C LEU A 107 -26.88 -29.03 3.36
N LEU A 108 -26.89 -28.19 2.32
CA LEU A 108 -28.07 -27.66 1.64
C LEU A 108 -28.02 -28.06 0.16
#